data_AF-A0A6C0EKG0-F1
#
_entry.id   AF-A0A6C0EKG0-F1
#
_cell.length_a   1.000
_cell.length_b   1.000
_cell.length_c   1.000
_cell.angle_alpha   90.00
_cell.angle_beta   90.00
_cell.angle_gamma   90.00
#
_symmetry.space_group_name_H-M   'P 1'
#
loop_
_entity.id
_entity.type
_entity.pdbx_description
1 polymer ?
#
loop_
_entity_poly.entity_id
_entity_poly.type
_entity_poly.pdbx_seq_one_letter_code
_entity_poly.pdbx_strand_id
1 'polypeptide(L)'
;MRKEDNTIDQKIRAPKISDKKYIKQGERTKHIINDLDNVDNLISNVKLLLRPSNTLNELVSNINIPCLRFSKIIKCCIAENDKIITTKLTYRGLYIDVLTSIPRNEIIKNSTFKFKFTVEKGQCGYKWSNKLNMSIQGKDSFNTMKEIINIVKLYNYTMNITIKLKDTTIINYNL
;
A
#
# COMPACT_ATOMS: atom_id res chain seq x y z
N MET A 1 9.10 -45.29 72.00
CA MET A 1 9.65 -44.32 72.96
C MET A 1 9.73 -42.97 72.24
N ARG A 2 8.95 -41.97 72.71
CA ARG A 2 9.04 -40.49 72.50
C ARG A 2 9.09 -39.97 71.04
N LYS A 3 8.04 -39.25 70.58
CA LYS A 3 7.85 -37.76 70.50
C LYS A 3 8.97 -37.10 69.66
N GLU A 4 8.73 -36.22 68.68
CA GLU A 4 7.99 -34.93 68.76
C GLU A 4 7.58 -34.39 67.37
N ASP A 5 6.50 -33.61 67.39
CA ASP A 5 6.05 -32.67 66.37
C ASP A 5 7.09 -31.57 66.04
N ASN A 6 7.00 -30.95 64.85
CA ASN A 6 6.82 -29.49 64.69
C ASN A 6 6.94 -29.03 63.21
N THR A 7 5.77 -28.84 62.61
CA THR A 7 5.24 -27.63 61.95
C THR A 7 6.17 -26.46 61.52
N ILE A 8 5.78 -25.86 60.38
CA ILE A 8 5.75 -24.41 60.02
C ILE A 8 6.72 -23.91 58.92
N ASP A 9 6.08 -23.51 57.81
CA ASP A 9 6.29 -22.38 56.90
C ASP A 9 7.70 -22.06 56.37
N GLN A 10 7.92 -22.46 55.11
CA GLN A 10 8.92 -21.84 54.24
C GLN A 10 8.40 -20.46 53.77
N LYS A 11 8.63 -19.41 54.57
CA LYS A 11 8.63 -18.02 54.10
C LYS A 11 9.82 -17.79 53.17
N ILE A 12 9.55 -17.63 51.88
CA ILE A 12 10.50 -17.16 50.87
C ILE A 12 10.99 -15.76 51.28
N ARG A 13 12.27 -15.64 51.67
CA ARG A 13 12.94 -14.36 51.94
C ARG A 13 13.46 -13.79 50.61
N ALA A 14 13.06 -12.55 50.30
CA ALA A 14 13.62 -11.76 49.21
C ALA A 14 15.12 -11.45 49.46
N PRO A 15 16.00 -11.50 48.44
CA PRO A 15 17.40 -11.14 48.62
C PRO A 15 17.57 -9.61 48.72
N LYS A 16 18.39 -9.21 49.70
CA LYS A 16 18.79 -7.83 50.00
C LYS A 16 19.73 -7.31 48.90
N ILE A 17 19.47 -6.10 48.42
CA ILE A 17 20.40 -5.35 47.56
C ILE A 17 21.42 -4.68 48.48
N SER A 18 22.69 -5.06 48.37
CA SER A 18 23.81 -4.35 48.98
C SER A 18 24.89 -4.02 47.94
N ASP A 19 25.20 -2.73 47.89
CA ASP A 19 26.48 -2.09 47.63
C ASP A 19 26.97 -1.86 46.18
N LYS A 20 26.61 -0.65 45.75
CA LYS A 20 27.28 0.27 44.83
C LYS A 20 28.80 0.04 44.72
N LYS A 21 29.29 -0.20 43.50
CA LYS A 21 30.67 0.13 43.11
C LYS A 21 30.67 1.43 42.30
N TYR A 22 31.33 2.43 42.87
CA TYR A 22 31.69 3.68 42.21
C TYR A 22 32.71 3.42 41.09
N ILE A 23 32.50 4.01 39.92
CA ILE A 23 33.58 4.28 38.95
C ILE A 23 33.63 5.80 38.77
N LYS A 24 34.81 6.37 39.07
CA LYS A 24 35.13 7.80 39.03
C LYS A 24 35.09 8.35 37.60
N GLN A 25 34.64 9.60 37.51
CA GLN A 25 34.61 10.46 36.34
C GLN A 25 36.01 10.76 35.78
N GLY A 26 36.11 10.74 34.45
CA GLY A 26 37.08 11.48 33.64
C GLY A 26 36.33 12.13 32.49
N GLU A 27 36.53 13.43 32.30
CA GLU A 27 35.71 14.34 31.49
C GLU A 27 35.89 14.24 29.96
N ARG A 28 34.84 14.71 29.26
CA ARG A 28 34.78 15.28 27.89
C ARG A 28 35.07 14.31 26.72
N THR A 29 34.13 14.08 25.80
CA THR A 29 33.68 15.12 24.85
C THR A 29 32.29 14.80 24.28
N LYS A 30 31.50 15.86 24.08
CA LYS A 30 30.15 15.84 23.49
C LYS A 30 30.23 15.41 22.02
N HIS A 31 29.59 14.30 21.65
CA HIS A 31 29.10 14.07 20.30
C HIS A 31 27.64 13.64 20.39
N ILE A 32 26.78 14.61 20.74
CA ILE A 32 25.41 14.60 20.25
C ILE A 32 25.55 15.00 18.78
N ILE A 33 25.76 14.01 17.92
CA ILE A 33 25.60 14.20 16.48
C ILE A 33 24.09 14.34 16.29
N ASN A 34 23.69 15.46 15.70
CA ASN A 34 22.30 15.84 15.50
C ASN A 34 21.56 14.78 14.65
N ASP A 35 20.78 13.92 15.29
CA ASP A 35 19.82 13.02 14.64
C ASP A 35 18.62 13.75 14.01
N LEU A 36 18.59 15.09 14.06
CA LEU A 36 17.53 15.92 13.47
C LEU A 36 17.56 15.90 11.93
N ASP A 37 18.75 15.84 11.31
CA ASP A 37 18.87 15.76 9.85
C ASP A 37 18.34 14.43 9.30
N ASN A 38 18.29 13.39 10.13
CA ASN A 38 17.81 12.07 9.74
C ASN A 38 16.29 11.98 9.81
N VAL A 39 15.67 12.64 10.81
CA VAL A 39 14.22 12.70 10.95
C VAL A 39 13.59 13.57 9.87
N ASP A 40 14.18 14.72 9.55
CA ASP A 40 13.68 15.58 8.48
C ASP A 40 13.86 14.94 7.09
N ASN A 41 14.96 14.21 6.86
CA ASN A 41 15.12 13.39 5.67
C ASN A 41 14.10 12.24 5.63
N LEU A 42 13.81 11.58 6.75
CA LEU A 42 12.81 10.53 6.82
C LEU A 42 11.41 11.08 6.56
N ILE A 43 11.04 12.23 7.15
CA ILE A 43 9.75 12.88 6.95
C ILE A 43 9.64 13.43 5.52
N SER A 44 10.72 13.99 4.96
CA SER A 44 10.80 14.45 3.58
C SER A 44 10.63 13.28 2.61
N ASN A 45 11.31 12.15 2.86
CA ASN A 45 11.19 10.93 2.08
C ASN A 45 9.80 10.29 2.22
N VAL A 46 9.22 10.27 3.42
CA VAL A 46 7.84 9.81 3.64
C VAL A 46 6.85 10.74 2.92
N LYS A 47 7.05 12.06 2.94
CA LYS A 47 6.24 13.01 2.16
C LYS A 47 6.43 12.84 0.65
N LEU A 48 7.63 12.50 0.18
CA LEU A 48 7.93 12.20 -1.23
C LEU A 48 7.28 10.89 -1.68
N LEU A 49 7.30 9.86 -0.82
CA LEU A 49 6.64 8.56 -1.05
C LEU A 49 5.11 8.66 -1.04
N LEU A 50 4.55 9.69 -0.41
CA LEU A 50 3.11 9.98 -0.37
C LEU A 50 2.64 10.90 -1.51
N ARG A 51 3.56 11.44 -2.32
CA ARG A 51 3.20 12.20 -3.53
C ARG A 51 3.05 11.23 -4.71
N PRO A 52 1.99 11.36 -5.52
CA PRO A 52 1.91 10.63 -6.78
C PRO A 52 3.15 10.93 -7.63
N SER A 53 3.83 9.90 -8.14
CA SER A 53 5.03 10.06 -8.95
C SER A 53 4.76 10.89 -10.22
N ASN A 54 5.62 11.88 -10.48
CA ASN A 54 5.55 12.74 -11.67
C ASN A 54 5.73 11.94 -12.98
N THR A 55 6.43 10.79 -12.92
CA THR A 55 6.65 9.87 -14.05
C THR A 55 5.33 9.34 -14.62
N LEU A 56 4.28 9.28 -13.81
CA LEU A 56 2.96 8.79 -14.20
C LEU A 56 2.21 9.76 -15.14
N ASN A 57 2.54 11.05 -15.09
CA ASN A 57 1.85 12.06 -15.90
C ASN A 57 2.37 12.11 -17.34
N GLU A 58 3.64 11.77 -17.57
CA GLU A 58 4.23 11.75 -18.93
C GLU A 58 3.68 10.59 -19.78
N LEU A 59 3.45 9.41 -19.19
CA LEU A 59 3.01 8.21 -19.92
C LEU A 59 1.57 8.28 -20.48
N VAL A 60 0.69 9.10 -19.92
CA VAL A 60 -0.71 9.25 -20.41
C VAL A 60 -0.84 10.29 -21.50
N SER A 61 0.10 11.22 -21.64
CA SER A 61 -0.06 12.45 -22.44
C SER A 61 -0.52 12.21 -23.89
N ASN A 62 -0.32 11.00 -24.43
CA ASN A 62 -0.66 10.62 -25.80
C ASN A 62 -1.95 9.79 -25.98
N ILE A 63 -2.66 9.37 -24.92
CA ILE A 63 -3.90 8.57 -25.07
C ILE A 63 -5.13 9.44 -24.80
N ASN A 64 -5.90 9.70 -25.86
CA ASN A 64 -7.21 10.33 -25.74
C ASN A 64 -8.23 9.34 -25.15
N ILE A 65 -8.59 9.54 -23.89
CA ILE A 65 -9.65 8.76 -23.23
C ILE A 65 -10.94 9.60 -23.31
N PRO A 66 -12.02 9.10 -23.94
CA PRO A 66 -13.28 9.83 -23.99
C PRO A 66 -13.99 9.76 -22.64
N CYS A 67 -15.12 10.46 -22.51
CA CYS A 67 -15.94 10.36 -21.31
C CYS A 67 -16.44 8.93 -21.10
N LEU A 68 -16.01 8.29 -20.00
CA LEU A 68 -16.40 6.93 -19.61
C LEU A 68 -17.57 6.90 -18.62
N ARG A 69 -18.33 8.00 -18.51
CA ARG A 69 -19.50 8.04 -17.63
C ARG A 69 -20.58 7.13 -18.20
N PHE A 70 -21.05 6.17 -17.40
CA PHE A 70 -22.04 5.15 -17.77
C PHE A 70 -21.60 4.16 -18.85
N SER A 71 -20.32 4.13 -19.22
CA SER A 71 -19.79 3.11 -20.11
C SER A 71 -19.75 1.73 -19.44
N LYS A 72 -19.68 0.69 -20.26
CA LYS A 72 -19.52 -0.70 -19.82
C LYS A 72 -18.37 -1.34 -20.58
N ILE A 73 -17.48 -2.01 -19.86
CA ILE A 73 -16.49 -2.89 -20.48
C ILE A 73 -17.24 -4.14 -20.93
N ILE A 74 -17.11 -4.50 -22.21
CA ILE A 74 -17.80 -5.65 -22.80
C ILE A 74 -16.85 -6.78 -23.15
N LYS A 75 -15.55 -6.49 -23.32
CA LYS A 75 -14.47 -7.48 -23.46
C LYS A 75 -13.21 -6.93 -22.79
N CYS A 76 -12.44 -7.81 -22.15
CA CYS A 76 -11.19 -7.46 -21.48
C CYS A 76 -10.25 -8.66 -21.44
N CYS A 77 -8.98 -8.42 -21.75
CA CYS A 77 -7.86 -9.28 -21.41
C CYS A 77 -6.65 -8.40 -21.09
N ILE A 78 -6.05 -8.59 -19.93
CA ILE A 78 -4.74 -8.02 -19.58
C ILE A 78 -3.83 -9.17 -19.20
N ALA A 79 -2.61 -9.20 -19.75
CA ALA A 79 -1.66 -10.27 -19.52
C ALA A 79 -0.20 -9.78 -19.42
N GLU A 80 0.59 -10.50 -18.63
CA GLU A 80 2.04 -10.36 -18.52
C GLU A 80 2.68 -11.62 -19.10
N ASN A 81 3.45 -11.51 -20.19
CA ASN A 81 4.14 -12.64 -20.82
C ASN A 81 3.21 -13.88 -20.95
N ASP A 82 2.06 -13.71 -21.60
CA ASP A 82 0.98 -14.70 -21.80
C ASP A 82 0.22 -15.15 -20.54
N LYS A 83 0.64 -14.76 -19.34
CA LYS A 83 -0.11 -15.02 -18.11
C LYS A 83 -1.24 -14.00 -17.94
N ILE A 84 -2.48 -14.49 -18.00
CA ILE A 84 -3.67 -13.65 -17.80
C ILE A 84 -3.68 -13.07 -16.38
N ILE A 85 -3.68 -11.74 -16.28
CA ILE A 85 -3.87 -10.98 -15.05
C ILE A 85 -5.36 -10.83 -14.77
N THR A 86 -6.16 -10.45 -15.78
CA THR A 86 -7.61 -10.30 -15.60
C THR A 86 -8.40 -10.33 -16.91
N THR A 87 -9.63 -10.80 -16.80
CA THR A 87 -10.68 -10.75 -17.84
C THR A 87 -11.95 -10.05 -17.34
N LYS A 88 -11.86 -9.36 -16.19
CA LYS A 88 -13.03 -8.74 -15.57
C LYS A 88 -13.59 -7.58 -16.39
N LEU A 89 -14.90 -7.45 -16.33
CA LEU A 89 -15.67 -6.45 -17.09
C LEU A 89 -16.08 -5.23 -16.26
N THR A 90 -15.50 -5.04 -15.06
CA THR A 90 -15.76 -3.85 -14.24
C THR A 90 -14.46 -3.07 -14.05
N TYR A 91 -14.50 -1.75 -14.20
CA TYR A 91 -13.32 -0.89 -14.04
C TYR A 91 -12.60 -1.13 -12.70
N ARG A 92 -13.35 -1.17 -11.60
CA ARG A 92 -12.77 -1.44 -10.27
C ARG A 92 -12.21 -2.86 -10.16
N GLY A 93 -12.93 -3.86 -10.68
CA GLY A 93 -12.48 -5.24 -10.61
C GLY A 93 -11.18 -5.46 -11.38
N LEU A 94 -11.10 -4.90 -12.58
CA LEU A 94 -9.93 -4.89 -13.43
C LEU A 94 -8.76 -4.18 -12.72
N TYR A 95 -8.99 -2.97 -12.21
CA TYR A 95 -7.98 -2.20 -11.48
C TYR A 95 -7.40 -2.97 -10.28
N ILE A 96 -8.26 -3.60 -9.47
CA ILE A 96 -7.80 -4.40 -8.32
C ILE A 96 -6.95 -5.59 -8.75
N ASP A 97 -7.33 -6.30 -9.81
CA ASP A 97 -6.56 -7.45 -10.28
C ASP A 97 -5.19 -7.02 -10.83
N VAL A 98 -5.14 -5.92 -11.59
CA VAL A 98 -3.88 -5.31 -12.07
C VAL A 98 -2.98 -4.88 -10.91
N LEU A 99 -3.53 -4.27 -9.86
CA LEU A 99 -2.75 -3.95 -8.67
C LEU A 99 -2.23 -5.20 -7.94
N THR A 100 -2.97 -6.31 -7.99
CA THR A 100 -2.59 -7.55 -7.30
C THR A 100 -1.41 -8.24 -8.00
N SER A 101 -1.14 -7.95 -9.27
CA SER A 101 0.04 -8.47 -9.97
C SER A 101 1.34 -7.71 -9.64
N ILE A 102 1.28 -6.65 -8.82
CA ILE A 102 2.40 -5.76 -8.55
C ILE A 102 2.84 -5.88 -7.08
N PRO A 103 4.15 -5.74 -6.78
CA PRO A 103 4.62 -5.65 -5.40
C PRO A 103 3.95 -4.51 -4.61
N ARG A 104 3.53 -4.80 -3.37
CA ARG A 104 2.74 -3.87 -2.55
C ARG A 104 3.39 -2.49 -2.35
N ASN A 105 4.72 -2.46 -2.19
CA ASN A 105 5.50 -1.24 -2.05
C ASN A 105 5.47 -0.37 -3.31
N GLU A 106 5.34 -0.99 -4.48
CA GLU A 106 5.26 -0.29 -5.76
C GLU A 106 3.84 0.22 -6.06
N ILE A 107 2.79 -0.42 -5.51
CA ILE A 107 1.40 0.06 -5.64
C ILE A 107 1.28 1.50 -5.13
N ILE A 108 1.84 1.80 -3.95
CA ILE A 108 1.66 3.10 -3.31
C ILE A 108 2.39 4.20 -4.09
N LYS A 109 3.57 3.89 -4.64
CA LYS A 109 4.39 4.84 -5.41
C LYS A 109 3.79 5.16 -6.78
N ASN A 110 3.18 4.15 -7.42
CA ASN A 110 2.80 4.19 -8.82
C ASN A 110 1.29 4.35 -9.06
N SER A 111 0.49 4.62 -8.02
CA SER A 111 -0.94 4.88 -8.17
C SER A 111 -1.32 6.26 -7.63
N THR A 112 -2.23 6.93 -8.33
CA THR A 112 -2.82 8.20 -7.85
C THR A 112 -4.02 7.99 -6.91
N PHE A 113 -4.44 6.75 -6.65
CA PHE A 113 -5.51 6.45 -5.72
C PHE A 113 -5.03 6.57 -4.27
N LYS A 114 -5.96 6.95 -3.38
CA LYS A 114 -5.70 6.96 -1.95
C LYS A 114 -5.93 5.57 -1.36
N PHE A 115 -4.98 5.13 -0.54
CA PHE A 115 -5.01 3.85 0.14
C PHE A 115 -4.97 4.02 1.66
N LYS A 116 -5.56 3.05 2.36
CA LYS A 116 -5.45 2.89 3.81
C LYS A 116 -5.19 1.43 4.14
N PHE A 117 -4.35 1.17 5.14
CA PHE A 117 -4.05 -0.19 5.61
C PHE A 117 -5.09 -0.74 6.60
N THR A 118 -6.07 0.08 6.97
CA THR A 118 -7.16 -0.25 7.87
C THR A 118 -8.42 -0.61 7.10
N VAL A 119 -9.29 -1.42 7.73
CA VAL A 119 -10.58 -1.82 7.17
C VAL A 119 -11.58 -0.67 7.28
N GLU A 120 -11.51 0.24 6.31
CA GLU A 120 -12.51 1.29 6.16
C GLU A 120 -13.85 0.69 5.70
N LYS A 121 -14.85 0.70 6.57
CA LYS A 121 -16.19 0.13 6.32
C LYS A 121 -17.04 1.00 5.38
N GLY A 122 -16.53 1.37 4.20
CA GLY A 122 -17.25 2.22 3.23
C GLY A 122 -17.06 3.73 3.45
N GLN A 123 -16.44 4.14 4.55
CA GLN A 123 -16.31 5.55 4.93
C GLN A 123 -15.57 6.35 3.85
N CYS A 124 -16.10 7.53 3.47
CA CYS A 124 -15.51 8.42 2.46
C CYS A 124 -15.23 7.75 1.10
N GLY A 125 -15.98 6.71 0.73
CA GLY A 125 -15.81 5.99 -0.53
C GLY A 125 -14.64 5.00 -0.55
N TYR A 126 -14.02 4.71 0.60
CA TYR A 126 -13.06 3.63 0.74
C TYR A 126 -13.77 2.29 0.80
N LYS A 127 -13.26 1.30 0.06
CA LYS A 127 -13.72 -0.08 0.13
C LYS A 127 -12.53 -1.02 0.29
N TRP A 128 -12.61 -1.87 1.30
CA TRP A 128 -11.62 -2.89 1.60
C TRP A 128 -11.49 -3.91 0.46
N SER A 129 -10.26 -4.23 0.08
CA SER A 129 -9.92 -5.30 -0.85
C SER A 129 -9.14 -6.38 -0.10
N ASN A 130 -9.74 -7.55 0.06
CA ASN A 130 -9.08 -8.71 0.68
C ASN A 130 -7.85 -9.15 -0.13
N LYS A 131 -7.86 -8.98 -1.46
CA LYS A 131 -6.72 -9.35 -2.31
C LYS A 131 -5.47 -8.51 -2.04
N LEU A 132 -5.66 -7.24 -1.70
CA LEU A 132 -4.57 -6.27 -1.49
C LEU A 132 -4.28 -6.03 -0.01
N ASN A 133 -5.15 -6.52 0.90
CA ASN A 133 -5.14 -6.20 2.32
C ASN A 133 -5.08 -4.68 2.58
N MET A 134 -5.86 -3.92 1.80
CA MET A 134 -5.90 -2.46 1.83
C MET A 134 -7.30 -1.96 1.45
N SER A 135 -7.69 -0.83 2.05
CA SER A 135 -8.84 -0.04 1.63
C SER A 135 -8.45 0.94 0.54
N ILE A 136 -9.24 0.98 -0.53
CA ILE A 136 -8.98 1.81 -1.70
C ILE A 136 -10.16 2.76 -1.91
N GLN A 137 -9.89 4.06 -1.94
CA GLN A 137 -10.91 5.07 -2.28
C GLN A 137 -11.33 4.94 -3.74
N GLY A 138 -12.63 4.87 -4.02
CA GLY A 138 -13.13 4.84 -5.39
C GLY A 138 -12.83 6.13 -6.16
N LYS A 139 -12.57 6.01 -7.47
CA LYS A 139 -12.65 7.10 -8.45
C LYS A 139 -13.65 6.71 -9.55
N ASP A 140 -14.03 7.67 -10.38
CA ASP A 140 -14.86 7.43 -11.55
C ASP A 140 -14.15 6.55 -12.60
N SER A 141 -14.91 6.06 -13.58
CA SER A 141 -14.43 5.16 -14.63
C SER A 141 -13.31 5.76 -15.47
N PHE A 142 -13.33 7.07 -15.74
CA PHE A 142 -12.30 7.74 -16.53
C PHE A 142 -10.97 7.75 -15.80
N ASN A 143 -10.97 8.20 -14.53
CA ASN A 143 -9.77 8.20 -13.71
C ASN A 143 -9.28 6.78 -13.39
N THR A 144 -10.19 5.82 -13.25
CA THR A 144 -9.81 4.40 -13.07
C THR A 144 -9.13 3.83 -14.32
N MET A 145 -9.68 4.10 -15.51
CA MET A 145 -9.08 3.66 -16.78
C MET A 145 -7.70 4.30 -17.01
N LYS A 146 -7.55 5.57 -16.64
CA LYS A 146 -6.27 6.28 -16.72
C LYS A 146 -5.18 5.58 -15.89
N GLU A 147 -5.50 5.17 -14.65
CA GLU A 147 -4.57 4.41 -13.82
C GLU A 147 -4.26 3.03 -14.39
N ILE A 148 -5.27 2.32 -14.90
CA ILE A 148 -5.09 1.00 -15.53
C ILE A 148 -4.08 1.11 -16.68
N ILE A 149 -4.29 2.05 -17.60
CA ILE A 149 -3.39 2.30 -18.74
C ILE A 149 -1.98 2.63 -18.26
N ASN A 150 -1.85 3.45 -17.23
CA ASN A 150 -0.55 3.81 -16.67
C ASN A 150 0.22 2.61 -16.15
N ILE A 151 -0.46 1.78 -15.36
CA ILE A 151 0.16 0.61 -14.78
C ILE A 151 0.51 -0.41 -15.88
N VAL A 152 -0.40 -0.64 -16.83
CA VAL A 152 -0.15 -1.52 -17.99
C VAL A 152 1.11 -1.09 -18.74
N LYS A 153 1.26 0.21 -19.02
CA LYS A 153 2.47 0.74 -19.67
C LYS A 153 3.71 0.61 -18.79
N LEU A 154 3.62 0.97 -17.51
CA LEU A 154 4.76 0.97 -16.59
C LEU A 154 5.37 -0.44 -16.42
N TYR A 155 4.53 -1.47 -16.45
CA TYR A 155 4.93 -2.87 -16.27
C TYR A 155 5.00 -3.66 -17.60
N ASN A 156 4.86 -2.99 -18.74
CA ASN A 156 4.87 -3.62 -20.07
C ASN A 156 3.88 -4.79 -20.21
N TYR A 157 2.69 -4.65 -19.63
CA TYR A 157 1.61 -5.61 -19.84
C TYR A 157 0.96 -5.42 -21.19
N THR A 158 0.42 -6.50 -21.74
CA THR A 158 -0.49 -6.44 -22.89
C THR A 158 -1.90 -6.17 -22.39
N MET A 159 -2.66 -5.37 -23.15
CA MET A 159 -4.04 -5.03 -22.80
C MET A 159 -4.92 -4.95 -24.04
N ASN A 160 -5.99 -5.74 -24.06
CA ASN A 160 -7.08 -5.65 -25.02
C ASN A 160 -8.39 -5.40 -24.28
N ILE A 161 -8.97 -4.21 -24.43
CA ILE A 161 -10.22 -3.83 -23.77
C ILE A 161 -11.18 -3.23 -24.79
N THR A 162 -12.40 -3.76 -24.83
CA THR A 162 -13.52 -3.17 -25.58
C THR A 162 -14.52 -2.54 -24.62
N ILE A 163 -14.86 -1.29 -24.86
CA ILE A 163 -15.76 -0.48 -24.04
C ILE A 163 -16.93 -0.01 -24.90
N LYS A 164 -18.16 -0.24 -24.43
CA LYS A 164 -19.37 0.37 -24.97
C LYS A 164 -19.69 1.64 -24.19
N LEU A 165 -19.72 2.79 -24.87
CA LEU A 165 -20.11 4.07 -24.33
C LEU A 165 -21.63 4.19 -24.15
N LYS A 166 -22.07 5.27 -23.49
CA LYS A 166 -23.50 5.55 -23.26
C LYS A 166 -24.28 5.74 -24.56
N ASP A 167 -23.67 6.40 -25.54
CA ASP A 167 -24.21 6.62 -26.89
C ASP A 167 -24.13 5.36 -27.78
N THR A 168 -23.77 4.21 -27.20
CA THR A 168 -23.56 2.91 -27.84
C THR A 168 -22.31 2.78 -28.71
N THR A 169 -21.52 3.84 -28.86
CA THR A 169 -20.22 3.83 -29.53
C THR A 169 -19.29 2.80 -28.87
N ILE A 170 -18.52 2.08 -29.68
CA ILE A 170 -17.56 1.07 -29.22
C ILE A 170 -16.15 1.62 -29.37
N ILE A 171 -15.36 1.53 -28.30
CA ILE A 171 -13.94 1.89 -28.27
C ILE A 171 -13.13 0.64 -27.97
N ASN A 172 -12.00 0.50 -28.64
CA ASN A 172 -11.03 -0.55 -28.38
C ASN A 172 -9.71 0.08 -27.93
N TYR A 173 -9.15 -0.45 -26.85
CA TYR A 173 -7.79 -0.17 -26.41
C TYR A 173 -6.95 -1.42 -26.61
N ASN A 174 -5.90 -1.30 -27.40
CA ASN A 174 -4.89 -2.33 -27.62
C ASN A 174 -3.53 -1.72 -27.28
N LEU A 175 -2.91 -2.21 -26.21
CA LEU A 175 -1.57 -1.84 -25.75
C LEU A 175 -0.69 -3.08 -25.65
#